data_AF-A0A480A429-F1
#
_entry.id   AF-A0A480A429-F1
#
_cell.length_a   1.000
_cell.length_b   1.000
_cell.length_c   1.000
_cell.angle_alpha   90.00
_cell.angle_beta   90.00
_cell.angle_gamma   90.00
#
_symmetry.space_group_name_H-M   'P 1'
#
loop_
_entity.id
_entity.type
_entity.pdbx_description
1 polymer ?
#
loop_
_entity_poly.entity_id
_entity_poly.type
_entity_poly.pdbx_seq_one_letter_code
_entity_poly.pdbx_strand_id
1 'polypeptide(L)'
;MERSIVLDYARQQERVLLTRNCNEFHTLHQANSLHPGILAIYQNADGSKNMSYQNIVKAIANIQIANFTLANQFVILNQWNY
;
A
#
# COMPACT_ATOMS: atom_id res chain seq x y z
N MET A 1 -8.88 14.42 7.88
CA MET A 1 -8.60 14.28 9.31
C MET A 1 -8.60 12.82 9.75
N GLU A 2 -9.62 12.01 9.43
CA GLU A 2 -9.65 10.59 9.87
C GLU A 2 -8.54 9.71 9.27
N ARG A 3 -8.17 9.91 7.99
CA ARG A 3 -7.19 9.04 7.33
C ARG A 3 -5.74 9.34 7.70
N SER A 4 -5.43 10.56 8.16
CA SER A 4 -4.14 10.84 8.79
C SER A 4 -4.01 10.08 10.12
N ILE A 5 -5.09 9.97 10.89
CA ILE A 5 -5.12 9.15 12.12
C ILE A 5 -4.79 7.68 11.80
N VAL A 6 -5.32 7.14 10.70
CA VAL A 6 -5.00 5.76 10.28
C VAL A 6 -3.51 5.59 9.96
N LEU A 7 -2.90 6.51 9.20
CA LEU A 7 -1.47 6.44 8.90
C LEU A 7 -0.60 6.65 10.15
N ASP A 8 -1.00 7.57 11.04
CA ASP A 8 -0.33 7.81 12.31
C ASP A 8 -0.39 6.58 13.21
N TYR A 9 -1.54 5.92 13.28
CA TYR A 9 -1.70 4.66 14.02
C TYR A 9 -0.84 3.55 13.42
N ALA A 10 -0.83 3.39 12.09
CA ALA A 10 0.03 2.43 11.42
C ALA A 10 1.52 2.67 11.72
N ARG A 11 1.95 3.95 11.75
CA ARG A 11 3.30 4.34 12.15
C ARG A 11 3.61 3.98 13.60
N GLN A 12 2.73 4.33 14.53
CA GLN A 12 2.90 4.02 15.97
C GLN A 12 2.98 2.53 16.25
N GLN A 13 2.29 1.70 15.45
CA GLN A 13 2.25 0.25 15.60
C GLN A 13 3.29 -0.48 14.73
N GLU A 14 4.15 0.26 14.01
CA GLU A 14 5.14 -0.29 13.08
C GLU A 14 4.53 -1.23 12.01
N ARG A 15 3.32 -0.90 11.54
CA ARG A 15 2.59 -1.69 10.54
C ARG A 15 2.60 -1.04 9.17
N VAL A 16 2.79 -1.86 8.15
CA VAL A 16 2.56 -1.48 6.76
C VAL A 16 1.06 -1.34 6.52
N LEU A 17 0.65 -0.27 5.83
CA LEU A 17 -0.75 0.01 5.52
C LEU A 17 -1.11 -0.48 4.12
N LEU A 18 -2.16 -1.28 3.99
CA LEU A 18 -2.76 -1.67 2.70
C LEU A 18 -4.01 -0.82 2.44
N THR A 19 -4.10 -0.17 1.28
CA THR A 19 -5.20 0.75 0.97
C THR A 19 -5.66 0.69 -0.49
N ARG A 20 -6.96 0.93 -0.70
CA ARG A 20 -7.55 1.23 -2.01
C ARG A 20 -7.77 2.73 -2.24
N ASN A 21 -7.60 3.56 -1.21
CA ASN A 21 -7.71 5.01 -1.32
C ASN A 21 -6.36 5.63 -1.69
N CYS A 22 -5.92 5.39 -2.92
CA CYS A 22 -4.56 5.69 -3.35
C CYS A 22 -4.25 7.19 -3.30
N ASN A 23 -5.17 8.04 -3.77
CA ASN A 23 -4.90 9.47 -3.93
C ASN A 23 -4.56 10.15 -2.60
N GLU A 24 -5.39 9.92 -1.57
CA GLU A 24 -5.16 10.61 -0.30
C GLU A 24 -3.99 10.06 0.48
N PHE A 25 -3.78 8.73 0.48
CA PHE A 25 -2.60 8.17 1.11
C PHE A 25 -1.32 8.54 0.36
N HIS A 26 -1.40 8.80 -0.95
CA HIS A 26 -0.30 9.38 -1.70
C HIS A 26 -0.03 10.82 -1.24
N THR A 27 -1.07 11.66 -1.09
CA THR A 27 -0.90 13.02 -0.54
C THR A 27 -0.30 12.99 0.87
N LEU A 28 -0.76 12.10 1.75
CA LEU A 28 -0.21 11.94 3.10
C LEU A 28 1.25 11.49 3.08
N HIS A 29 1.59 10.54 2.21
CA HIS A 29 2.97 10.08 2.01
C HIS A 29 3.89 11.21 1.52
N GLN A 30 3.44 12.05 0.58
CA GLN A 30 4.20 13.21 0.10
C GLN A 30 4.39 14.28 1.18
N ALA A 31 3.38 14.46 2.05
CA ALA A 31 3.47 15.40 3.16
C ALA A 31 4.42 14.92 4.27
N ASN A 32 4.45 13.61 4.53
CA ASN A 32 5.38 12.98 5.46
C ASN A 32 5.61 11.51 5.10
N SER A 33 6.79 11.21 4.57
CA SER A 33 7.14 9.85 4.16
C SER A 33 7.65 8.96 5.30
N LEU A 34 7.71 9.45 6.54
CA LEU A 34 8.17 8.66 7.69
C LEU A 34 7.06 7.70 8.17
N HIS A 35 7.08 6.46 7.67
CA HIS A 35 6.13 5.41 8.02
C HIS A 35 6.67 4.01 7.63
N PRO A 36 6.14 2.91 8.21
CA PRO A 36 6.59 1.55 7.89
C PRO A 36 6.39 1.12 6.42
N GLY A 37 5.47 1.78 5.71
CA GLY A 37 5.23 1.56 4.27
C GLY A 37 3.74 1.62 3.94
N ILE A 38 3.43 1.95 2.68
CA ILE A 38 2.06 1.95 2.14
C ILE A 38 2.02 1.06 0.91
N LEU A 39 1.12 0.08 0.89
CA LEU A 39 0.78 -0.73 -0.26
C LEU A 39 -0.55 -0.22 -0.83
N ALA A 40 -0.51 0.33 -2.04
CA ALA A 40 -1.65 0.92 -2.72
C ALA A 40 -2.20 -0.05 -3.79
N ILE A 41 -3.49 -0.35 -3.71
CA ILE A 41 -4.23 -1.14 -4.71
C ILE A 41 -5.09 -0.18 -5.54
N TYR A 42 -4.68 0.06 -6.78
CA TYR A 42 -5.49 0.81 -7.74
C TYR A 42 -6.62 -0.06 -8.28
N GLN A 43 -7.82 0.51 -8.33
CA GLN A 43 -8.98 -0.13 -8.92
C GLN A 43 -9.15 0.32 -10.37
N ASN A 44 -9.46 -0.65 -11.24
CA ASN A 44 -9.82 -0.44 -12.62
C ASN A 44 -11.31 -0.10 -12.75
N ALA A 45 -11.66 0.65 -13.80
CA ALA A 45 -13.06 0.90 -14.16
C ALA A 45 -13.80 -0.42 -14.47
N ASP A 46 -13.10 -1.36 -15.11
CA ASP A 46 -13.54 -2.75 -15.23
C ASP A 46 -13.19 -3.51 -13.93
N GLY A 47 -14.21 -3.77 -13.12
CA GLY A 47 -14.06 -4.43 -11.82
C GLY A 47 -13.49 -5.84 -11.90
N SER A 48 -13.63 -6.53 -13.03
CA SER A 48 -13.06 -7.88 -13.23
C SER A 48 -11.52 -7.85 -13.28
N LYS A 49 -10.94 -6.68 -13.58
CA LYS A 49 -9.49 -6.45 -13.61
C LYS A 49 -8.93 -5.95 -12.28
N ASN A 50 -9.75 -5.87 -11.23
CA ASN A 50 -9.28 -5.54 -9.90
C ASN A 50 -8.51 -6.72 -9.30
N MET A 51 -7.55 -6.41 -8.41
CA MET A 51 -6.87 -7.46 -7.66
C MET A 51 -7.87 -8.23 -6.80
N SER A 52 -7.95 -9.54 -7.01
CA SER A 52 -8.56 -10.47 -6.06
C SER A 52 -7.72 -10.55 -4.79
N TYR A 53 -8.28 -11.12 -3.72
CA TYR A 53 -7.51 -11.39 -2.50
C TYR A 53 -6.33 -12.32 -2.76
N GLN A 54 -6.48 -13.31 -3.65
CA GLN A 54 -5.38 -14.19 -4.04
C GLN A 54 -4.25 -13.41 -4.72
N ASN A 55 -4.59 -12.46 -5.61
CA ASN A 55 -3.60 -11.61 -6.27
C ASN A 55 -2.90 -10.67 -5.28
N ILE A 56 -3.60 -10.17 -4.26
CA ILE A 56 -3.01 -9.35 -3.20
C ILE A 56 -1.97 -10.16 -2.42
N VAL A 57 -2.31 -11.37 -2.00
CA VAL A 57 -1.39 -12.26 -1.27
C VAL A 57 -0.17 -12.59 -2.14
N LYS A 58 -0.38 -12.94 -3.42
CA LYS A 58 0.71 -13.23 -4.38
C LYS A 58 1.65 -12.04 -4.54
N ALA A 59 1.11 -10.83 -4.73
CA ALA A 59 1.91 -9.62 -4.89
C ALA A 59 2.75 -9.29 -3.64
N ILE A 60 2.19 -9.50 -2.43
CA ILE A 60 2.94 -9.34 -1.18
C ILE A 60 4.07 -10.36 -1.07
N ALA A 61 3.82 -11.62 -1.45
CA ALA A 61 4.85 -12.65 -1.47
C ALA A 61 5.99 -12.31 -2.44
N ASN A 62 5.66 -11.75 -3.62
CA ASN A 62 6.66 -11.30 -4.59
C ASN A 62 7.56 -10.17 -4.03
N ILE A 63 6.97 -9.21 -3.29
CA ILE A 63 7.74 -8.15 -2.59
C ILE A 63 8.72 -8.77 -1.58
N GLN A 64 8.26 -9.75 -0.80
CA GLN A 64 9.09 -10.44 0.20
C GLN A 64 10.26 -11.18 -0.44
N ILE A 65 10.00 -11.93 -1.52
CA ILE A 65 11.03 -12.67 -2.28
C ILE A 65 12.08 -11.71 -2.87
N ALA A 66 11.65 -10.54 -3.34
CA ALA A 66 12.53 -9.51 -3.88
C ALA A 66 13.38 -8.79 -2.81
N ASN A 67 13.16 -9.08 -1.51
CA ASN A 67 13.77 -8.37 -0.39
C ASN A 67 13.61 -6.84 -0.48
N PHE A 68 12.50 -6.39 -1.04
CA PHE A 68 12.24 -4.96 -1.24
C PHE A 68 11.97 -4.28 0.10
N THR A 69 12.65 -3.16 0.37
CA THR A 69 12.47 -2.41 1.63
C THR A 69 11.22 -1.53 1.56
N LEU A 70 10.24 -1.79 2.43
CA LEU A 70 8.96 -1.07 2.46
C LEU A 70 9.01 0.24 3.26
N ALA A 71 9.98 0.39 4.17
CA ALA A 71 10.09 1.55 5.03
C ALA A 71 10.13 2.84 4.19
N ASN A 72 9.24 3.77 4.54
CA ASN A 72 9.06 5.07 3.90
C ASN A 72 8.66 5.01 2.42
N GLN A 73 8.21 3.86 1.91
CA GLN A 73 7.81 3.70 0.51
C GLN A 73 6.30 3.74 0.32
N PHE A 74 5.87 4.28 -0.83
CA PHE A 74 4.52 4.13 -1.37
C PHE A 74 4.56 3.20 -2.59
N VAL A 75 4.14 1.96 -2.40
CA VAL A 75 4.27 0.89 -3.41
C VAL A 75 2.93 0.63 -4.09
N ILE A 76 2.93 0.63 -5.41
CA ILE A 76 1.78 0.25 -6.22
C ILE A 76 1.71 -1.28 -6.28
N LEU A 77 0.87 -1.89 -5.45
CA LEU A 77 0.83 -3.35 -5.28
C LEU A 77 0.41 -4.08 -6.57
N ASN A 78 -0.39 -3.45 -7.42
CA ASN A 78 -0.79 -4.01 -8.72
C ASN A 78 0.41 -4.40 -9.60
N GLN A 79 1.54 -3.69 -9.51
CA GLN A 79 2.75 -3.95 -10.31
C GLN A 79 3.52 -5.20 -9.86
N TRP A 80 3.20 -5.72 -8.68
CA TRP A 80 3.88 -6.87 -8.09
C TRP A 80 3.13 -8.19 -8.32
N ASN A 81 1.99 -8.17 -9.02
CA ASN A 81 1.20 -9.36 -9.32
C ASN A 81 1.66 -10.09 -10.61
N TYR A 82 2.96 -10.32 -10.76
CA TYR A 82 3.54 -11.15 -11.83
C TYR A 82 3.55 -12.63 -11.43
#